data_AF-F2AQL1-F1
#
_entry.id   AF-F2AQL1-F1
#
_cell.length_a   1.000
_cell.length_b   1.000
_cell.length_c   1.000
_cell.angle_alpha   90.00
_cell.angle_beta   90.00
_cell.angle_gamma   90.00
#
_symmetry.space_group_name_H-M   'P 1'
#
loop_
_entity.id
_entity.type
_entity.pdbx_description
1 polymer ?
#
loop_
_entity_poly.entity_id
_entity_poly.type
_entity_poly.pdbx_seq_one_letter_code
_entity_poly.pdbx_strand_id
1 'polypeptide(L)'
;MSDSPTQPNVPVPMVRLDDFLKREGLVGTGGEAKVLIQGGEVIVNGEVDTRRRKQLHDGDVVTFNGEDYPVDVASLGDPPM
;
A
#
# COMPACT_ATOMS: atom_id res chain seq x y z
N MET A 1 38.34 -20.69 -1.57
CA MET A 1 37.23 -20.46 -0.64
C MET A 1 36.88 -18.99 -0.78
N SER A 2 35.82 -18.71 -1.54
CA SER A 2 35.39 -17.34 -1.84
C SER A 2 34.11 -17.12 -1.04
N ASP A 3 34.25 -16.64 0.20
CA ASP A 3 33.10 -16.17 0.96
C ASP A 3 32.57 -14.91 0.26
N SER A 4 31.47 -15.10 -0.48
CA SER A 4 30.68 -14.00 -1.00
C SER A 4 29.96 -13.35 0.19
N PRO A 5 29.95 -12.02 0.34
CA PRO A 5 29.22 -11.39 1.41
C PRO A 5 27.72 -11.68 1.22
N THR A 6 27.13 -12.44 2.14
CA THR A 6 25.69 -12.63 2.25
C THR A 6 25.08 -11.24 2.47
N GLN A 7 24.42 -10.68 1.45
CA GLN A 7 23.69 -9.43 1.61
C GLN A 7 22.65 -9.61 2.73
N PRO A 8 22.54 -8.67 3.69
CA PRO A 8 21.52 -8.75 4.72
C PRO A 8 20.14 -8.77 4.05
N ASN A 9 19.28 -9.69 4.49
CA ASN A 9 17.89 -9.78 4.04
C ASN A 9 17.09 -8.60 4.62
N VAL A 10 17.27 -7.41 4.05
CA VAL A 10 16.54 -6.20 4.45
C VAL A 10 15.09 -6.34 3.99
N PRO A 11 14.10 -6.27 4.90
CA PRO A 11 12.69 -6.22 4.51
C PRO A 11 12.45 -5.03 3.59
N VAL A 12 11.88 -5.26 2.42
CA VAL A 12 11.49 -4.18 1.51
C VAL A 12 10.36 -3.40 2.18
N PRO A 13 10.46 -2.06 2.29
CA PRO A 13 9.37 -1.24 2.81
C PRO A 13 8.09 -1.48 2.01
N MET A 14 6.97 -1.65 2.70
CA MET A 14 5.66 -1.84 2.09
C MET A 14 4.57 -1.26 2.98
N VAL A 15 3.48 -0.76 2.41
CA VAL A 15 2.29 -0.35 3.15
C VAL A 15 1.10 -1.18 2.70
N ARG A 16 0.12 -1.44 3.57
CA ARG A 16 -1.10 -2.13 3.16
C ARG A 16 -2.09 -1.14 2.56
N LEU A 17 -2.86 -1.57 1.56
CA LEU A 17 -3.83 -0.70 0.90
C LEU A 17 -4.83 -0.06 1.88
N ASP A 18 -5.36 -0.81 2.85
CA ASP A 18 -6.28 -0.26 3.86
C ASP A 18 -5.62 0.73 4.81
N ASP A 19 -4.36 0.49 5.19
CA ASP A 19 -3.58 1.41 6.01
C ASP A 19 -3.21 2.68 5.21
N PHE A 20 -2.88 2.53 3.93
CA PHE A 20 -2.61 3.64 3.02
C PHE A 20 -3.82 4.57 2.90
N LEU A 21 -5.00 4.04 2.55
CA LEU A 21 -6.23 4.84 2.43
C LEU A 21 -6.54 5.60 3.72
N LYS A 22 -6.27 4.98 4.87
CA LYS A 22 -6.48 5.61 6.17
C LYS A 22 -5.45 6.70 6.47
N ARG A 23 -4.17 6.48 6.13
CA ARG A 23 -3.08 7.44 6.35
C ARG A 23 -3.24 8.68 5.48
N GLU A 24 -3.66 8.48 4.23
CA GLU A 24 -4.00 9.57 3.30
C GLU A 24 -5.33 10.28 3.66
N GLY A 25 -6.05 9.81 4.67
CA GLY A 25 -7.32 10.40 5.10
C GLY A 25 -8.48 10.20 4.11
N LEU A 26 -8.34 9.27 3.16
CA LEU A 26 -9.36 8.91 2.16
C LEU A 26 -10.53 8.17 2.79
N VAL A 27 -10.29 7.53 3.93
CA VAL A 27 -11.27 6.81 4.73
C VAL A 27 -11.10 7.14 6.20
N GLY A 28 -12.20 7.27 6.93
CA GLY A 28 -12.18 7.57 8.37
C GLY A 28 -11.92 6.35 9.24
N THR A 29 -12.22 5.13 8.74
CA THR A 29 -12.06 3.89 9.50
C THR A 29 -11.57 2.72 8.64
N GLY A 30 -10.99 1.71 9.28
CA GLY A 30 -10.63 0.45 8.59
C GLY A 30 -11.85 -0.36 8.12
N GLY A 31 -13.03 -0.13 8.71
CA GLY A 31 -14.29 -0.75 8.26
C GLY A 31 -14.76 -0.15 6.94
N GLU A 32 -14.68 1.16 6.80
CA GLU A 32 -14.95 1.89 5.56
C GLU A 32 -13.98 1.50 4.45
N ALA A 33 -12.68 1.45 4.73
CA ALA A 33 -11.66 0.96 3.81
C ALA A 33 -12.01 -0.42 3.26
N LYS A 34 -12.44 -1.34 4.13
CA LYS A 34 -12.84 -2.69 3.73
C LYS A 34 -14.01 -2.66 2.74
N VAL A 35 -15.05 -1.88 3.00
CA VAL A 35 -16.25 -1.82 2.15
C VAL A 35 -15.91 -1.26 0.76
N LEU A 36 -15.13 -0.17 0.70
CA LEU A 36 -14.75 0.47 -0.56
C LEU A 36 -13.84 -0.42 -1.40
N ILE A 37 -12.81 -1.01 -0.78
CA ILE A 37 -11.90 -1.94 -1.46
C ILE A 37 -12.71 -3.15 -1.99
N GLN A 38 -13.53 -3.80 -1.16
CA GLN A 38 -14.33 -4.95 -1.61
C GLN A 38 -15.42 -4.60 -2.62
N GLY A 39 -15.89 -3.34 -2.62
CA GLY A 39 -16.83 -2.81 -3.61
C GLY A 39 -16.20 -2.54 -4.98
N GLY A 40 -14.87 -2.55 -5.09
CA GLY A 40 -14.15 -2.23 -6.33
C GLY A 40 -14.01 -0.73 -6.59
N GLU A 41 -14.15 0.09 -5.55
CA GLU A 41 -14.02 1.56 -5.63
C GLU A 41 -12.54 2.02 -5.66
N VAL A 42 -11.61 1.06 -5.55
CA VAL A 42 -10.17 1.33 -5.44
C VAL A 42 -9.45 0.65 -6.59
N ILE A 43 -8.64 1.42 -7.29
CA ILE A 43 -7.81 0.97 -8.40
C ILE A 43 -6.36 1.10 -7.97
N VAL A 44 -5.55 0.09 -8.26
CA VAL A 44 -4.10 0.10 -7.99
C VAL A 44 -3.38 -0.17 -9.30
N ASN A 45 -2.53 0.75 -9.73
CA ASN A 45 -1.79 0.67 -10.99
C ASN A 45 -2.69 0.44 -12.21
N GLY A 46 -3.88 1.05 -12.22
CA GLY A 46 -4.85 0.95 -13.32
C GLY A 46 -5.77 -0.28 -13.28
N GLU A 47 -5.62 -1.18 -12.29
CA GLU A 47 -6.52 -2.31 -12.10
C GLU A 47 -7.35 -2.20 -10.82
N VAL A 48 -8.65 -2.47 -10.89
CA VAL A 48 -9.52 -2.54 -9.70
C VAL A 48 -8.99 -3.62 -8.76
N ASP A 49 -8.69 -3.25 -7.51
CA ASP A 49 -8.19 -4.19 -6.52
C ASP A 49 -9.15 -4.31 -5.33
N THR A 50 -9.60 -5.54 -5.08
CA THR A 50 -10.52 -5.86 -3.99
C THR A 50 -9.83 -6.49 -2.78
N ARG A 51 -8.49 -6.54 -2.78
CA ARG A 51 -7.69 -7.14 -1.70
C ARG A 51 -7.28 -6.08 -0.69
N ARG A 52 -8.02 -6.03 0.42
CA ARG A 52 -7.74 -5.13 1.55
C ARG A 52 -6.27 -5.12 2.00
N ARG A 53 -5.66 -6.31 2.12
CA ARG A 53 -4.27 -6.47 2.59
C ARG A 53 -3.26 -6.51 1.43
N LYS A 54 -3.60 -5.96 0.26
CA LYS A 54 -2.61 -5.80 -0.80
C LYS A 54 -1.44 -4.98 -0.25
N GLN A 55 -0.25 -5.51 -0.47
CA GLN A 55 0.99 -4.82 -0.18
C GLN A 55 1.23 -3.86 -1.34
N LEU A 56 1.35 -2.60 -0.99
CA LEU A 56 1.75 -1.52 -1.88
C LEU A 56 3.23 -1.24 -1.62
N HIS A 57 3.94 -0.99 -2.71
CA HIS A 57 5.34 -0.61 -2.68
C HIS A 57 5.51 0.82 -3.18
N ASP A 58 6.72 1.33 -2.96
CA ASP A 58 7.09 2.65 -3.41
C ASP A 58 6.90 2.79 -4.93
N GLY A 59 6.21 3.83 -5.35
CA GLY A 59 5.86 4.09 -6.75
C GLY A 59 4.58 3.43 -7.25
N ASP A 60 3.90 2.60 -6.44
CA ASP A 60 2.53 2.20 -6.77
C ASP A 60 1.61 3.42 -6.80
N VAL A 61 0.55 3.38 -7.61
CA VAL A 61 -0.45 4.46 -7.69
C VAL A 61 -1.81 3.89 -7.32
N VAL A 62 -2.42 4.46 -6.29
CA VAL A 62 -3.77 4.14 -5.86
C VAL A 62 -4.72 5.20 -6.39
N THR A 63 -5.63 4.82 -7.27
CA THR A 63 -6.70 5.70 -7.74
C THR A 63 -7.95 5.48 -6.89
N PHE A 64 -8.49 6.55 -6.32
CA PHE A 64 -9.69 6.54 -5.50
C PHE A 64 -10.53 7.79 -5.80
N ASN A 65 -11.85 7.63 -5.99
CA ASN A 65 -12.76 8.71 -6.40
C ASN A 65 -12.31 9.50 -7.66
N GLY A 66 -11.55 8.86 -8.56
CA GLY A 66 -11.03 9.49 -9.77
C GLY A 66 -9.78 10.35 -9.58
N GLU A 67 -9.18 10.33 -8.38
CA GLU A 67 -7.90 10.99 -8.08
C GLU A 67 -6.81 9.94 -7.84
N ASP A 68 -5.59 10.25 -8.27
CA ASP A 68 -4.43 9.39 -8.15
C ASP A 68 -3.56 9.77 -6.95
N TYR A 69 -3.28 8.76 -6.11
CA TYR A 69 -2.48 8.89 -4.90
C TYR A 69 -1.22 8.02 -5.06
N PRO A 70 -0.06 8.63 -5.36
CA PRO A 70 1.20 7.90 -5.45
C PRO A 70 1.62 7.42 -4.05
N VAL A 71 2.04 6.16 -3.98
CA VAL A 71 2.52 5.53 -2.75
C VAL A 71 3.99 5.88 -2.59
N ASP A 72 4.29 6.66 -1.55
CA ASP A 72 5.63 6.90 -1.06
C ASP A 72 5.77 6.24 0.32
N VAL A 73 6.39 5.06 0.33
CA VAL A 73 6.53 4.29 1.58
C VAL A 73 7.53 4.96 2.52
N ALA A 74 8.50 5.70 1.98
CA ALA A 74 9.51 6.37 2.79
C ALA A 74 8.90 7.54 3.59
N SER A 75 7.94 8.27 3.03
CA SER A 75 7.27 9.38 3.73
C SER A 75 6.13 8.95 4.64
N LEU A 76 5.50 7.79 4.38
CA LEU A 76 4.47 7.24 5.26
C LEU A 76 5.04 6.74 6.60
N GLY A 77 6.34 6.49 6.69
CA GLY A 77 7.02 5.97 7.88
C GLY A 77 6.76 4.47 8.10
N ASP A 78 7.70 3.81 8.80
CA ASP A 78 7.69 2.36 8.98
C ASP A 78 6.31 1.83 9.40
N PRO A 79 5.74 0.84 8.68
CA PRO A 79 4.50 0.21 9.09
C PRO A 79 4.72 -0.47 10.44
N PRO A 80 3.76 -0.37 11.39
CA PRO A 80 3.79 -1.23 12.56
C PRO A 80 3.67 -2.69 12.09
N MET A 81 4.76 -3.45 12.27
CA MET A 81 4.85 -4.89 12.00
C MET A 81 3.86 -5.69 12.85
#